data_AF-B9AFL3-F1
#
_entry.id   AF-B9AFL3-F1
#
_cell.length_a   1.000
_cell.length_b   1.000
_cell.length_c   1.000
_cell.angle_alpha   90.00
_cell.angle_beta   90.00
_cell.angle_gamma   90.00
#
_symmetry.space_group_name_H-M   'P 1'
#
loop_
_entity.id
_entity.type
_entity.pdbx_description
1 polymer ?
#
loop_
_entity_poly.entity_id
_entity_poly.type
_entity_poly.pdbx_seq_one_letter_code
_entity_poly.pdbx_strand_id
1 'polypeptide(L)'
;MSRYFIEDVKCGYDTCFDCCGPHTTVASAIKYKNDDGKTGWLYCIQPEGYDPIIALHDDDVYEEIIRGEFPEIDYEADSFGDVSLNIGSGKEEFFEFFYRNKNSGAANLIHYAYDLCICPTHIEADLLALGKGHYSDEIEVPILDDEKTWLNR
;
A
#
# COMPACT_ATOMS: atom_id res chain seq x y z
N MET A 1 -19.84 -5.31 3.15
CA MET A 1 -18.39 -5.11 3.05
C MET A 1 -18.19 -3.73 2.48
N SER A 2 -17.37 -2.91 3.11
CA SER A 2 -17.18 -1.52 2.69
C SER A 2 -16.32 -1.48 1.43
N ARG A 3 -16.73 -0.66 0.47
CA ARG A 3 -15.99 -0.40 -0.76
C ARG A 3 -15.20 0.89 -0.60
N TYR A 4 -14.08 0.99 -1.32
CA TYR A 4 -13.20 2.15 -1.27
C TYR A 4 -12.99 2.67 -2.68
N PHE A 5 -13.52 3.85 -2.98
CA PHE A 5 -13.27 4.55 -4.21
C PHE A 5 -11.89 5.21 -4.17
N ILE A 6 -11.07 4.96 -5.19
CA ILE A 6 -9.70 5.45 -5.29
C ILE A 6 -9.72 6.80 -6.02
N GLU A 7 -9.56 7.89 -5.26
CA GLU A 7 -9.59 9.26 -5.81
C GLU A 7 -8.26 9.64 -6.46
N ASP A 8 -7.16 9.23 -5.84
CA ASP A 8 -5.81 9.53 -6.30
C ASP A 8 -4.84 8.44 -5.86
N VAL A 9 -3.78 8.25 -6.63
CA VAL A 9 -2.73 7.27 -6.37
C VAL A 9 -1.39 7.89 -6.68
N LYS A 10 -0.44 7.72 -5.77
CA LYS A 10 0.95 8.12 -5.93
C LYS A 10 1.84 6.95 -5.58
N CYS A 11 2.96 6.83 -6.28
CA CYS A 11 4.05 5.95 -5.91
C CYS A 11 5.37 6.57 -6.35
N GLY A 12 6.43 6.22 -5.63
CA GLY A 12 7.75 6.76 -5.88
C GLY A 12 8.74 6.27 -4.84
N TYR A 13 10.01 6.54 -5.10
CA TYR A 13 11.13 6.09 -4.28
C TYR A 13 12.14 7.22 -4.12
N ASP A 14 12.72 7.33 -2.93
CA ASP A 14 13.84 8.25 -2.70
C ASP A 14 15.07 7.73 -3.46
N THR A 15 15.65 8.58 -4.32
CA THR A 15 16.79 8.25 -5.19
C THR A 15 18.12 8.83 -4.70
N CYS A 16 18.27 9.06 -3.39
CA CYS A 16 19.56 9.47 -2.82
C CYS A 16 20.56 8.29 -2.83
N PHE A 17 21.12 7.98 -4.02
CA PHE A 17 22.02 6.85 -4.31
C PHE A 17 23.38 6.90 -3.56
N ASP A 18 23.60 7.88 -2.66
CA ASP A 18 24.83 7.98 -1.85
C ASP A 18 24.70 8.93 -0.63
N CYS A 19 23.54 8.95 0.05
CA CYS A 19 23.33 9.82 1.20
C CYS A 19 23.39 8.98 2.48
N CYS A 20 24.37 9.26 3.35
CA CYS A 20 24.62 8.54 4.60
C CYS A 20 23.50 8.77 5.65
N GLY A 21 22.28 8.28 5.40
CA GLY A 21 21.10 8.28 6.28
C GLY A 21 19.84 7.81 5.54
N PRO A 22 18.90 7.14 6.25
CA PRO A 22 18.58 5.75 5.98
C PRO A 22 18.00 5.51 4.58
N HIS A 23 18.64 4.60 3.85
CA HIS A 23 18.03 3.49 3.11
C HIS A 23 16.79 3.79 2.24
N THR A 24 16.98 3.70 0.92
CA THR A 24 15.96 3.83 -0.15
C THR A 24 14.54 3.51 0.36
N THR A 25 13.68 4.53 0.46
CA THR A 25 12.29 4.36 0.85
C THR A 25 11.44 4.33 -0.40
N VAL A 26 10.71 3.23 -0.61
CA VAL A 26 9.62 3.19 -1.58
C VAL A 26 8.32 3.47 -0.84
N ALA A 27 7.48 4.34 -1.38
CA ALA A 27 6.19 4.62 -0.80
C ALA A 27 5.11 4.65 -1.88
N SER A 28 3.95 4.08 -1.55
CA SER A 28 2.71 4.32 -2.26
C SER A 28 1.74 5.07 -1.34
N ALA A 29 0.91 5.94 -1.93
CA ALA A 29 -0.14 6.66 -1.24
C ALA A 29 -1.42 6.61 -2.06
N ILE A 30 -2.50 6.19 -1.42
CA ILE A 30 -3.81 6.11 -2.04
C ILE A 30 -4.79 6.98 -1.29
N LYS A 31 -5.33 7.99 -1.98
CA LYS A 31 -6.46 8.75 -1.48
C LYS A 31 -7.73 7.95 -1.72
N TYR A 32 -8.45 7.64 -0.66
CA TYR A 32 -9.67 6.86 -0.74
C TYR A 32 -10.89 7.64 -0.25
N LYS A 33 -12.06 7.19 -0.69
CA LYS A 33 -13.36 7.53 -0.13
C LYS A 33 -14.18 6.26 0.06
N ASN A 34 -14.64 5.98 1.27
CA ASN A 34 -15.50 4.83 1.53
C ASN A 34 -16.98 5.11 1.24
N ASP A 35 -17.82 4.06 1.29
CA ASP A 35 -19.28 4.16 1.05
C ASP A 35 -19.99 5.11 2.04
N ASP A 36 -19.46 5.28 3.26
CA ASP A 36 -19.99 6.21 4.27
C ASP A 36 -19.56 7.67 4.02
N GLY A 37 -18.73 7.91 3.01
CA GLY A 37 -18.19 9.21 2.64
C GLY A 37 -16.96 9.65 3.43
N LYS A 38 -16.41 8.80 4.31
CA LYS A 38 -15.14 9.05 4.98
C LYS A 38 -14.01 9.00 3.95
N THR A 39 -13.15 10.02 3.98
CA THR A 39 -11.96 10.12 3.14
C THR A 39 -10.70 10.00 3.98
N GLY A 40 -9.60 9.58 3.36
CA GLY A 40 -8.29 9.58 3.98
C GLY A 40 -7.22 9.13 2.99
N TRP A 41 -6.00 9.05 3.47
CA TRP A 41 -4.84 8.54 2.76
C TRP A 41 -4.37 7.24 3.41
N LEU A 42 -4.19 6.22 2.58
CA LEU A 42 -3.54 4.97 2.94
C LEU A 42 -2.15 4.97 2.33
N TYR A 43 -1.15 4.75 3.16
CA TYR A 43 0.24 4.68 2.76
C TYR A 43 0.74 3.25 2.91
N CYS A 44 1.55 2.81 1.95
CA CYS A 44 2.43 1.67 2.13
C CYS A 44 3.85 2.17 2.01
N ILE A 45 4.67 1.97 3.05
CA ILE A 45 6.02 2.51 3.15
C ILE A 45 6.97 1.35 3.35
N GLN A 46 7.94 1.19 2.45
CA GLN A 46 9.00 0.20 2.57
C GLN A 46 10.36 0.89 2.66
N PRO A 47 10.88 1.10 3.88
CA PRO A 47 12.28 1.46 4.07
C PRO A 47 13.19 0.30 3.64
N GLU A 48 14.33 0.58 3.03
CA GLU A 48 15.25 -0.50 2.63
C GLU A 48 15.68 -1.34 3.84
N GLY A 49 15.57 -2.66 3.69
CA GLY A 49 15.87 -3.64 4.74
C GLY A 49 14.73 -3.91 5.73
N TYR A 50 13.57 -3.27 5.57
CA TYR A 50 12.38 -3.48 6.39
C TYR A 50 11.21 -4.01 5.56
N ASP A 51 10.27 -4.68 6.26
CA ASP A 51 9.00 -5.07 5.67
C ASP A 51 8.14 -3.82 5.41
N PRO A 52 7.24 -3.85 4.41
CA PRO A 52 6.33 -2.75 4.16
C PRO A 52 5.41 -2.48 5.36
N ILE A 53 5.16 -1.20 5.62
CA ILE A 53 4.33 -0.72 6.73
C ILE A 53 3.11 -0.04 6.14
N ILE A 54 1.92 -0.42 6.62
CA ILE A 54 0.67 0.27 6.28
C ILE A 54 0.44 1.37 7.29
N ALA A 55 0.29 2.60 6.80
CA ALA A 55 0.02 3.76 7.63
C ALA A 55 -1.20 4.54 7.12
N LEU A 56 -1.86 5.27 8.03
CA LEU A 56 -3.06 6.04 7.72
C LEU A 56 -2.87 7.51 8.11
N HIS A 57 -3.45 8.41 7.32
CA HIS A 57 -3.52 9.82 7.67
C HIS A 57 -4.71 10.50 7.00
N ASP A 58 -5.20 11.59 7.57
CA ASP A 58 -6.30 12.37 6.98
C ASP A 58 -5.81 13.29 5.85
N ASP A 59 -4.59 13.83 5.99
CA ASP A 59 -3.94 14.71 5.01
C ASP A 59 -2.87 14.00 4.16
N ASP A 60 -2.55 14.62 3.03
CA ASP A 60 -1.55 14.18 2.06
C ASP A 60 -0.13 14.60 2.49
N VAL A 61 0.64 13.65 3.01
CA VAL A 61 2.04 13.84 3.45
C VAL A 61 3.03 13.03 2.61
N TYR A 62 2.59 12.55 1.44
CA TYR A 62 3.39 11.69 0.57
C TYR A 62 4.75 12.31 0.21
N GLU A 63 4.76 13.62 -0.09
CA GLU A 63 5.98 14.35 -0.46
C GLU A 63 7.00 14.43 0.67
N GLU A 64 6.55 14.40 1.93
CA GLU A 64 7.43 14.38 3.11
C GLU A 64 8.08 13.00 3.24
N ILE A 65 7.28 11.93 3.10
CA ILE A 65 7.75 10.54 3.17
C ILE A 65 8.84 10.27 2.11
N ILE A 66 8.60 10.64 0.85
CA ILE A 66 9.57 10.39 -0.23
C ILE A 66 10.83 11.25 -0.15
N ARG A 67 10.83 12.30 0.68
CA ARG A 67 12.03 13.11 1.00
C ARG A 67 12.83 12.54 2.18
N GLY A 68 12.39 11.40 2.72
CA GLY A 68 12.98 10.80 3.92
C GLY A 68 12.60 11.52 5.22
N GLU A 69 11.54 12.34 5.20
CA GLU A 69 10.98 12.93 6.42
C GLU A 69 10.06 11.90 7.11
N PHE A 70 9.85 12.09 8.42
CA PHE A 70 9.00 11.24 9.26
C PHE A 70 7.79 12.04 9.73
N PRO A 71 6.76 12.20 8.87
CA PRO A 71 5.55 12.93 9.26
C PRO A 71 4.83 12.24 10.41
N GLU A 72 4.04 13.00 11.16
CA GLU A 72 3.22 12.48 12.26
C GLU A 72 1.98 11.75 11.68
N ILE A 73 2.19 10.52 11.20
CA ILE A 73 1.13 9.63 10.69
C ILE A 73 0.93 8.41 11.59
N ASP A 74 -0.20 7.73 11.42
CA ASP A 74 -0.50 6.51 12.17
C ASP A 74 0.22 5.31 11.55
N TYR A 75 1.48 5.10 11.95
CA TYR A 75 2.30 3.94 11.59
C TYR A 75 1.91 2.65 12.33
N GLU A 76 1.08 2.75 13.38
CA GLU A 76 0.68 1.65 14.25
C GLU A 76 -0.83 1.37 14.13
N ALA A 77 -1.42 1.71 12.98
CA ALA A 77 -2.84 1.51 12.73
C ALA A 77 -3.21 0.04 12.98
N ASP A 78 -4.08 -0.23 13.96
CA ASP A 78 -4.48 -1.60 14.33
C ASP A 78 -5.40 -2.25 13.28
N SER A 79 -6.15 -1.44 12.54
CA SER A 79 -7.17 -1.91 11.60
C SER A 79 -7.48 -0.88 10.51
N PHE A 80 -7.98 -1.38 9.38
CA PHE A 80 -8.50 -0.56 8.30
C PHE A 80 -9.78 -1.20 7.78
N GLY A 81 -10.91 -0.50 7.92
CA GLY A 81 -12.20 -1.06 7.53
C GLY A 81 -12.59 -2.30 8.33
N ASP A 82 -12.75 -3.42 7.63
CA ASP A 82 -13.13 -4.71 8.20
C ASP A 82 -11.94 -5.67 8.44
N VAL A 83 -10.70 -5.21 8.26
CA VAL A 83 -9.50 -6.04 8.39
C VAL A 83 -8.54 -5.53 9.49
N SER A 84 -7.88 -6.49 10.15
CA SER A 84 -6.83 -6.26 11.13
C SER A 84 -5.50 -6.03 10.42
N LEU A 85 -4.80 -4.94 10.76
CA LEU A 85 -3.49 -4.60 10.21
C LEU A 85 -2.31 -5.17 11.02
N ASN A 86 -2.59 -6.01 12.03
CA ASN A 86 -1.58 -6.84 12.69
C ASN A 86 -1.09 -7.97 11.75
N ILE A 87 -0.41 -7.56 10.68
CA ILE A 87 0.27 -8.41 9.71
C ILE A 87 1.63 -8.74 10.30
N GLY A 88 2.00 -10.01 10.33
CA GLY A 88 3.31 -10.43 10.82
C GLY A 88 4.46 -9.86 9.97
N SER A 89 5.69 -10.18 10.38
CA SER A 89 6.89 -9.81 9.60
C SER A 89 7.10 -10.79 8.46
N GLY A 90 7.51 -10.24 7.31
CA GLY A 90 7.83 -10.97 6.10
C GLY A 90 6.71 -10.96 5.05
N LYS A 91 7.11 -11.01 3.79
CA LYS A 91 6.21 -11.03 2.62
C LYS A 91 5.15 -12.13 2.65
N GLU A 92 5.44 -13.29 3.25
CA GLU A 92 4.48 -14.41 3.30
C GLU A 92 3.28 -14.11 4.20
N GLU A 93 3.46 -13.29 5.25
CA GLU A 93 2.38 -12.85 6.13
C GLU A 93 1.44 -11.88 5.41
N PHE A 94 1.98 -11.01 4.54
CA PHE A 94 1.18 -10.18 3.64
C PHE A 94 0.37 -11.02 2.65
N PHE A 95 1.00 -12.03 2.02
CA PHE A 95 0.29 -12.93 1.10
C PHE A 95 -0.82 -13.73 1.81
N GLU A 96 -0.56 -14.20 3.03
CA GLU A 96 -1.59 -14.86 3.83
C GLU A 96 -2.73 -13.88 4.19
N PHE A 97 -2.40 -12.65 4.56
CA PHE A 97 -3.38 -11.61 4.81
C PHE A 97 -4.27 -11.35 3.58
N PHE A 98 -3.70 -11.20 2.39
CA PHE A 98 -4.45 -11.01 1.14
C PHE A 98 -5.33 -12.22 0.83
N TYR A 99 -4.78 -13.43 0.95
CA TYR A 99 -5.52 -14.65 0.68
C TYR A 99 -6.72 -14.84 1.61
N ARG A 100 -6.53 -14.65 2.92
CA ARG A 100 -7.59 -14.78 3.93
C ARG A 100 -8.70 -13.73 3.76
N ASN A 101 -8.34 -12.54 3.26
CA ASN A 101 -9.25 -11.40 3.16
C ASN A 101 -9.63 -11.02 1.71
N LYS A 102 -9.41 -11.88 0.72
CA LYS A 102 -9.60 -11.61 -0.73
C LYS A 102 -10.96 -11.08 -1.19
N ASN A 103 -11.98 -11.11 -0.33
CA ASN A 103 -13.30 -10.56 -0.63
C ASN A 103 -13.53 -9.18 0.01
N SER A 104 -12.56 -8.66 0.78
CA SER A 104 -12.63 -7.36 1.45
C SER A 104 -12.08 -6.27 0.54
N GLY A 105 -12.88 -5.22 0.33
CA GLY A 105 -12.44 -4.01 -0.35
C GLY A 105 -11.29 -3.31 0.38
N ALA A 106 -11.20 -3.46 1.71
CA ALA A 106 -10.09 -2.93 2.50
C ALA A 106 -8.80 -3.72 2.22
N ALA A 107 -8.87 -5.05 2.24
CA ALA A 107 -7.73 -5.90 1.90
C ALA A 107 -7.25 -5.70 0.47
N ASN A 108 -8.16 -5.58 -0.50
CA ASN A 108 -7.80 -5.30 -1.90
C ASN A 108 -7.09 -3.95 -2.05
N LEU A 109 -7.53 -2.92 -1.32
CA LEU A 109 -6.87 -1.61 -1.34
C LEU A 109 -5.45 -1.69 -0.77
N ILE A 110 -5.28 -2.44 0.32
CA ILE A 110 -3.97 -2.69 0.94
C ILE A 110 -3.06 -3.50 0.01
N HIS A 111 -3.59 -4.53 -0.67
CA HIS A 111 -2.85 -5.33 -1.65
C HIS A 111 -2.36 -4.46 -2.80
N TYR A 112 -3.24 -3.63 -3.35
CA TYR A 112 -2.87 -2.67 -4.38
C TYR A 112 -1.79 -1.67 -3.92
N ALA A 113 -1.90 -1.14 -2.69
CA ALA A 113 -0.88 -0.28 -2.10
C ALA A 113 0.46 -0.98 -1.92
N TYR A 114 0.43 -2.23 -1.47
CA TYR A 114 1.59 -3.09 -1.28
C TYR A 114 2.33 -3.33 -2.61
N ASP A 115 1.61 -3.72 -3.66
CA ASP A 115 2.21 -3.97 -4.97
C ASP A 115 2.88 -2.71 -5.54
N LEU A 116 2.23 -1.55 -5.41
CA LEU A 116 2.82 -0.25 -5.78
C LEU A 116 4.11 0.06 -5.00
N CYS A 117 4.19 -0.38 -3.73
CA CYS A 117 5.32 -0.13 -2.85
C CYS A 117 6.51 -1.07 -3.15
N ILE A 118 6.28 -2.28 -3.65
CA ILE A 118 7.35 -3.28 -3.83
C ILE A 118 7.79 -3.52 -5.29
N CYS A 119 7.11 -2.91 -6.29
CA CYS A 119 7.37 -3.15 -7.72
C CYS A 119 7.90 -1.96 -8.56
N PRO A 120 8.96 -1.22 -8.15
CA PRO A 120 9.22 0.13 -8.65
C PRO A 120 9.92 0.27 -10.02
N THR A 121 9.83 -0.68 -10.98
CA THR A 121 10.57 -0.50 -12.27
C THR A 121 9.90 -0.95 -13.56
N HIS A 122 8.91 -1.84 -13.56
CA HIS A 122 8.34 -2.35 -14.83
C HIS A 122 6.82 -2.30 -14.96
N ILE A 123 6.09 -2.32 -13.85
CA ILE A 123 4.60 -2.32 -13.87
C ILE A 123 3.99 -1.10 -13.18
N GLU A 124 4.83 -0.16 -12.74
CA GLU A 124 4.42 1.03 -11.97
C GLU A 124 3.36 1.87 -12.70
N ALA A 125 3.58 2.19 -13.97
CA ALA A 125 2.65 2.99 -14.76
C ALA A 125 1.30 2.28 -14.96
N ASP A 126 1.33 0.96 -15.17
CA ASP A 126 0.12 0.14 -15.34
C ASP A 126 -0.65 0.02 -14.03
N LEU A 127 0.06 -0.18 -12.91
CA LEU A 127 -0.53 -0.20 -11.57
C LEU A 127 -1.14 1.16 -11.23
N LEU A 128 -0.45 2.28 -11.45
CA LEU A 128 -1.00 3.62 -11.20
C LEU A 128 -2.28 3.88 -11.99
N ALA A 129 -2.34 3.43 -13.24
CA ALA A 129 -3.52 3.59 -14.10
C ALA A 129 -4.69 2.67 -13.70
N LEU A 130 -4.41 1.53 -13.06
CA LEU A 130 -5.40 0.52 -12.69
C LEU A 130 -6.33 0.98 -11.57
N GLY A 131 -5.80 1.69 -10.56
CA GLY A 131 -6.57 2.05 -9.36
C GLY A 131 -7.44 3.29 -9.52
N LYS A 132 -6.89 4.37 -10.09
CA LYS A 132 -7.51 5.70 -10.03
C LYS A 132 -8.87 5.75 -10.73
N GLY A 133 -9.89 6.20 -10.00
CA GLY A 133 -11.26 6.33 -10.52
C GLY A 133 -12.09 5.05 -10.44
N HIS A 134 -11.56 3.99 -9.82
CA HIS A 134 -12.24 2.71 -9.61
C HIS A 134 -12.46 2.43 -8.13
N TYR A 135 -13.38 1.52 -7.81
CA TYR A 135 -13.47 0.96 -6.47
C TYR A 135 -12.44 -0.16 -6.28
N SER A 136 -11.95 -0.32 -5.06
CA SER A 136 -10.94 -1.35 -4.72
C SER A 136 -11.41 -2.79 -4.94
N ASP A 137 -12.72 -3.05 -5.01
CA ASP A 137 -13.30 -4.35 -5.35
C ASP A 137 -13.56 -4.55 -6.85
N GLU A 138 -13.39 -3.50 -7.66
CA GLU A 138 -13.51 -3.54 -9.12
C GLU A 138 -12.16 -3.73 -9.82
N ILE A 139 -11.05 -3.52 -9.10
CA ILE A 139 -9.71 -3.67 -9.63
C ILE A 139 -9.20 -5.11 -9.47
N GLU A 140 -8.60 -5.65 -10.53
CA GLU A 140 -7.90 -6.93 -10.48
C GLU A 140 -6.42 -6.67 -10.21
N VAL A 141 -6.04 -6.71 -8.93
CA VAL A 141 -4.66 -6.51 -8.49
C VAL A 141 -3.79 -7.66 -9.04
N PRO A 142 -2.71 -7.37 -9.79
CA PRO A 142 -1.92 -8.41 -10.42
C PRO A 142 -1.14 -9.22 -9.40
N ILE A 143 -1.37 -10.53 -9.37
CA ILE A 143 -0.62 -11.44 -8.49
C ILE A 143 0.85 -11.48 -8.94
N LEU A 144 1.76 -11.05 -8.07
CA LEU A 144 3.21 -11.06 -8.31
C LEU A 144 3.77 -12.48 -8.30
N ASP A 145 4.92 -12.72 -8.93
CA ASP A 145 5.45 -14.09 -9.10
C ASP A 145 5.78 -14.80 -7.78
N ASP A 146 6.22 -14.03 -6.77
CA ASP A 146 6.45 -14.53 -5.42
C ASP A 146 5.14 -14.95 -4.74
N GLU A 147 4.07 -14.16 -4.90
CA GLU A 147 2.74 -14.47 -4.39
C GLU A 147 2.16 -15.69 -5.11
N LYS A 148 2.30 -15.76 -6.45
CA LYS A 148 1.93 -16.97 -7.22
C LYS A 148 2.64 -18.21 -6.70
N THR A 149 3.93 -18.09 -6.43
CA THR A 149 4.73 -19.21 -5.91
C THR A 149 4.20 -19.64 -4.55
N TRP A 150 3.88 -18.70 -3.66
CA TRP A 150 3.32 -18.99 -2.34
C TRP A 150 1.93 -19.64 -2.43
N LEU A 151 1.02 -19.13 -3.28
CA LEU A 151 -0.33 -19.67 -3.46
C LEU A 151 -0.38 -21.11 -3.98
N ASN A 152 0.69 -21.57 -4.65
CA ASN A 152 0.80 -22.91 -5.23
C ASN A 152 1.59 -23.89 -4.34
N ARG A 153 1.99 -23.50 -3.14
CA ARG A 153 2.60 -24.39 -2.13
C ARG A 153 1.54 -25.26 -1.44
#